data_AF-A0A7X0C556-F1
#
_entry.id   AF-A0A7X0C556-F1
#
_cell.length_a   1.000
_cell.length_b   1.000
_cell.length_c   1.000
_cell.angle_alpha   90.00
_cell.angle_beta   90.00
_cell.angle_gamma   90.00
#
_symmetry.space_group_name_H-M   'P 1'
#
loop_
_entity.id
_entity.type
_entity.pdbx_description
1 polymer ?
#
loop_
_entity_poly.entity_id
_entity_poly.type
_entity_poly.pdbx_seq_one_letter_code
_entity_poly.pdbx_strand_id
1 'polypeptide(L)'
;MSDGYRFDRSSLSGAGHGLLDAAADFERHTGGLLATVRGTGDTAWGGTSVGVAMDRLGDLLDEACRVLHGNLHRTGDGVRSMADDLRLTEADAVATVNAAGPGIPGPGAPGTPGSARQV
;
A
#
# COMPACT_ATOMS: atom_id res chain seq x y z
N MET A 1 4.44 24.12 -2.05
CA MET A 1 4.16 22.76 -1.54
C MET A 1 4.34 21.83 -2.72
N SER A 2 5.50 21.19 -2.93
CA SER A 2 5.80 20.82 -4.33
C SER A 2 6.49 19.48 -4.59
N ASP A 3 7.62 19.12 -3.96
CA ASP A 3 8.37 17.96 -4.50
C ASP A 3 8.36 16.70 -3.62
N GLY A 4 8.48 16.84 -2.29
CA GLY A 4 8.54 15.68 -1.38
C GLY A 4 7.26 14.84 -1.35
N TYR A 5 6.09 15.48 -1.22
CA TYR A 5 4.79 14.78 -1.16
C TYR A 5 4.43 14.04 -2.45
N ARG A 6 4.83 14.58 -3.61
CA ARG A 6 4.59 13.95 -4.91
C ARG A 6 5.51 12.74 -5.12
N PHE A 7 6.76 12.86 -4.68
CA PHE A 7 7.75 11.79 -4.70
C PHE A 7 7.35 10.61 -3.78
N ASP A 8 6.85 10.89 -2.58
CA ASP A 8 6.39 9.86 -1.65
C ASP A 8 5.18 9.08 -2.21
N ARG A 9 4.22 9.77 -2.85
CA ARG A 9 3.06 9.10 -3.47
C ARG A 9 3.45 8.20 -4.64
N SER A 10 4.27 8.70 -5.58
CA SER A 10 4.70 7.88 -6.72
C SER A 10 5.50 6.65 -6.27
N SER A 11 6.30 6.81 -5.20
CA SER A 11 7.08 5.72 -4.61
C SER A 11 6.17 4.69 -3.94
N LEU A 12 5.15 5.11 -3.18
CA LEU A 12 4.19 4.21 -2.56
C LEU A 12 3.35 3.47 -3.61
N SER A 13 2.81 4.16 -4.60
CA SER A 13 2.04 3.52 -5.66
C SER A 13 2.89 2.50 -6.45
N GLY A 14 4.14 2.85 -6.76
CA GLY A 14 5.09 1.93 -7.39
C GLY A 14 5.42 0.73 -6.52
N ALA A 15 5.65 0.93 -5.21
CA ALA A 15 5.90 -0.15 -4.27
C ALA A 15 4.70 -1.10 -4.13
N GLY A 16 3.48 -0.56 -4.10
CA GLY A 16 2.25 -1.36 -4.07
C GLY A 16 2.12 -2.24 -5.32
N HIS A 17 2.33 -1.68 -6.52
CA HIS A 17 2.33 -2.46 -7.76
C HIS A 17 3.43 -3.51 -7.78
N GLY A 18 4.67 -3.15 -7.39
CA GLY A 18 5.78 -4.09 -7.34
C GLY A 18 5.54 -5.26 -6.40
N LEU A 19 4.85 -5.05 -5.27
CA LEU A 19 4.46 -6.13 -4.35
C LEU A 19 3.38 -7.04 -4.95
N LEU A 20 2.42 -6.48 -5.69
CA LEU A 20 1.39 -7.26 -6.37
C LEU A 20 1.98 -8.09 -7.52
N ASP A 21 2.88 -7.52 -8.30
CA ASP A 21 3.61 -8.23 -9.36
C ASP A 21 4.46 -9.36 -8.77
N ALA A 22 5.19 -9.09 -7.68
CA ALA A 22 5.97 -10.10 -6.98
C ALA A 22 5.08 -11.21 -6.40
N ALA A 23 3.88 -10.88 -5.89
CA ALA A 23 2.92 -11.86 -5.41
C ALA A 23 2.43 -12.79 -6.54
N ALA A 24 2.16 -12.23 -7.72
CA ALA A 24 1.71 -12.97 -8.89
C ALA A 24 2.84 -13.86 -9.48
N ASP A 25 4.07 -13.36 -9.53
CA ASP A 25 5.23 -14.15 -9.93
C ASP A 25 5.52 -15.28 -8.93
N PHE A 26 5.40 -15.01 -7.63
CA PHE A 26 5.55 -16.00 -6.58
C PHE A 26 4.50 -17.12 -6.67
N GLU A 27 3.24 -16.78 -6.93
CA GLU A 27 2.16 -17.74 -7.15
C GLU A 27 2.45 -18.64 -8.36
N ARG A 28 2.85 -18.04 -9.50
CA ARG A 28 3.20 -18.79 -10.71
C ARG A 28 4.35 -19.77 -10.48
N HIS A 29 5.43 -19.32 -9.85
CA HIS A 29 6.59 -20.18 -9.58
C HIS A 29 6.25 -21.30 -8.59
N THR A 30 5.50 -20.99 -7.54
CA THR A 30 5.06 -22.00 -6.58
C THR A 30 4.15 -23.03 -7.23
N GLY A 31 3.19 -22.60 -8.06
CA GLY A 31 2.31 -23.51 -8.79
C GLY A 31 3.10 -24.48 -9.67
N GLY A 32 4.12 -24.00 -10.38
CA GLY A 32 5.03 -24.84 -11.16
C GLY A 32 5.86 -25.81 -10.30
N LEU A 33 6.37 -25.35 -9.15
CA LEU A 33 7.12 -26.17 -8.20
C LEU A 33 6.25 -27.31 -7.65
N LEU A 34 5.04 -26.99 -7.17
CA LEU A 34 4.11 -27.97 -6.61
C LEU A 34 3.66 -28.98 -7.66
N ALA A 35 3.39 -28.55 -8.89
CA ALA A 35 3.09 -29.45 -9.99
C ALA A 35 4.27 -30.40 -10.30
N THR A 36 5.51 -29.90 -10.22
CA THR A 36 6.71 -30.71 -10.40
C THR A 36 6.89 -31.72 -9.27
N VAL A 37 6.69 -31.30 -8.01
CA VAL A 37 6.87 -32.13 -6.80
C VAL A 37 5.80 -33.22 -6.71
N ARG A 38 4.55 -32.91 -7.05
CA ARG A 38 3.44 -33.87 -7.09
C ARG A 38 3.49 -34.81 -8.31
N GLY A 39 4.30 -34.50 -9.32
CA GLY A 39 4.39 -35.27 -10.56
C GLY A 39 3.08 -35.32 -11.36
N THR A 40 3.02 -36.13 -12.41
CA THR A 40 1.84 -36.26 -13.28
C THR A 40 0.81 -37.32 -12.83
N GLY A 41 0.83 -37.78 -11.57
CA GLY A 41 -0.14 -38.77 -11.08
C GLY A 41 -0.14 -38.97 -9.57
N ASP A 42 -1.17 -39.67 -9.06
CA ASP A 42 -1.53 -39.86 -7.63
C ASP A 42 -0.43 -40.48 -6.74
N THR A 43 0.70 -40.92 -7.31
CA THR A 43 1.78 -41.59 -6.58
C THR A 43 3.15 -41.27 -7.17
N ALA A 44 3.51 -40.00 -7.40
CA ALA A 44 4.85 -39.64 -7.91
C ALA A 44 6.00 -40.27 -7.09
N TRP A 45 5.72 -40.61 -5.82
CA TRP A 45 6.63 -41.26 -4.89
C TRP A 45 6.18 -42.67 -4.43
N GLY A 46 5.13 -43.23 -5.05
CA GLY A 46 4.52 -44.52 -4.70
C GLY A 46 3.67 -44.49 -3.42
N GLY A 47 2.89 -45.54 -3.16
CA GLY A 47 2.09 -45.70 -1.91
C GLY A 47 2.91 -46.07 -0.66
N THR A 48 4.19 -45.70 -0.62
CA THR A 48 5.11 -46.02 0.49
C THR A 48 4.99 -44.99 1.61
N SER A 49 5.59 -45.28 2.77
CA SER A 49 5.73 -44.28 3.85
C SER A 49 6.48 -43.01 3.39
N VAL A 50 7.39 -43.15 2.42
CA VAL A 50 8.09 -42.03 1.79
C VAL A 50 7.14 -41.21 0.94
N GLY A 51 6.25 -41.84 0.16
CA GLY A 51 5.27 -41.11 -0.65
C GLY A 51 4.30 -40.30 0.20
N VAL A 52 3.75 -40.88 1.27
CA VAL A 52 2.90 -40.16 2.22
C VAL A 52 3.62 -38.98 2.87
N ALA A 53 4.92 -39.10 3.15
CA ALA A 53 5.72 -38.00 3.68
C ALA A 53 5.92 -36.88 2.64
N MET A 54 6.16 -37.24 1.37
CA MET A 54 6.30 -36.28 0.28
C MET A 54 4.99 -35.55 -0.02
N ASP A 55 3.85 -36.24 0.05
CA ASP A 55 2.52 -35.62 -0.12
C ASP A 55 2.27 -34.58 0.98
N ARG A 56 2.54 -34.93 2.24
CA ARG A 56 2.44 -33.99 3.38
C ARG A 56 3.38 -32.81 3.25
N LEU A 57 4.60 -33.03 2.76
CA LEU A 57 5.53 -31.92 2.47
C LEU A 57 4.99 -31.02 1.36
N GLY A 58 4.40 -31.59 0.32
CA GLY A 58 3.71 -30.85 -0.74
C GLY A 58 2.58 -29.99 -0.19
N ASP A 59 1.72 -30.55 0.67
CA ASP A 59 0.61 -29.82 1.27
C ASP A 59 1.06 -28.70 2.23
N LEU A 60 2.13 -28.93 3.00
CA LEU A 60 2.73 -27.90 3.86
C LEU A 60 3.34 -26.77 3.04
N LEU A 61 4.01 -27.09 1.93
CA LEU A 61 4.56 -26.10 1.01
C LEU A 61 3.44 -25.28 0.36
N ASP A 62 2.38 -25.94 -0.08
CA ASP A 62 1.19 -25.31 -0.67
C ASP A 62 0.55 -24.30 0.30
N GLU A 63 0.32 -24.71 1.54
CA GLU A 63 -0.26 -23.82 2.56
C GLU A 63 0.66 -22.66 2.90
N ALA A 64 1.97 -22.90 3.08
CA ALA A 64 2.93 -21.85 3.39
C ALA A 64 3.00 -20.80 2.25
N CYS A 65 2.97 -21.25 1.00
CA CYS A 65 3.01 -20.36 -0.14
C CYS A 65 1.69 -19.60 -0.31
N ARG A 66 0.54 -20.23 -0.06
CA ARG A 66 -0.76 -19.56 -0.05
C ARG A 66 -0.81 -18.43 0.98
N VAL A 67 -0.29 -18.67 2.19
CA VAL A 67 -0.16 -17.64 3.23
C VAL A 67 0.77 -16.52 2.80
N LEU A 68 1.94 -16.84 2.23
CA LEU A 68 2.89 -15.83 1.77
C LEU A 68 2.31 -14.96 0.64
N HIS A 69 1.67 -15.58 -0.35
CA HIS A 69 0.98 -14.86 -1.42
C HIS A 69 -0.10 -13.93 -0.86
N GLY A 70 -0.95 -14.42 0.04
CA GLY A 70 -1.98 -13.59 0.68
C GLY A 70 -1.42 -12.44 1.52
N ASN A 71 -0.23 -12.59 2.12
CA ASN A 71 0.46 -11.52 2.83
C ASN A 71 1.02 -10.46 1.88
N LEU A 72 1.66 -10.88 0.78
CA LEU A 72 2.18 -9.97 -0.23
C LEU A 72 1.05 -9.16 -0.89
N HIS A 73 -0.06 -9.83 -1.24
CA HIS A 73 -1.21 -9.18 -1.83
C HIS A 73 -1.82 -8.12 -0.91
N ARG A 74 -2.11 -8.49 0.36
CA ARG A 74 -2.64 -7.54 1.35
C ARG A 74 -1.70 -6.38 1.63
N THR A 75 -0.38 -6.61 1.61
CA THR A 75 0.60 -5.54 1.79
C THR A 75 0.59 -4.60 0.60
N GLY A 76 0.55 -5.13 -0.63
CA GLY A 76 0.43 -4.34 -1.85
C GLY A 76 -0.83 -3.48 -1.87
N ASP A 77 -1.98 -4.06 -1.53
CA ASP A 77 -3.26 -3.35 -1.40
C ASP A 77 -3.21 -2.26 -0.33
N GLY A 78 -2.63 -2.56 0.83
CA GLY A 78 -2.48 -1.59 1.92
C GLY A 78 -1.63 -0.39 1.52
N VAL A 79 -0.49 -0.63 0.86
CA VAL A 79 0.39 0.44 0.36
C VAL A 79 -0.32 1.27 -0.71
N ARG A 80 -1.11 0.65 -1.59
CA ARG A 80 -1.91 1.35 -2.59
C ARG A 80 -2.99 2.22 -1.94
N SER A 81 -3.71 1.68 -0.95
CA SER A 81 -4.69 2.44 -0.18
C SER A 81 -4.07 3.66 0.50
N MET A 82 -2.87 3.52 1.10
CA MET A 82 -2.15 4.65 1.68
C MET A 82 -1.82 5.73 0.64
N ALA A 83 -1.45 5.34 -0.59
CA ALA A 83 -1.19 6.28 -1.66
C ALA A 83 -2.46 7.05 -2.09
N ASP A 84 -3.61 6.36 -2.10
CA ASP A 84 -4.92 6.95 -2.42
C ASP A 84 -5.42 7.88 -1.28
N ASP A 85 -5.26 7.49 -0.02
CA ASP A 85 -5.62 8.30 1.14
C ASP A 85 -4.80 9.60 1.20
N LEU A 86 -3.50 9.51 0.89
CA LEU A 86 -2.64 10.69 0.74
C LEU A 86 -3.11 11.61 -0.38
N ARG A 87 -3.71 11.07 -1.46
CA ARG A 87 -4.30 11.86 -2.56
C ARG A 87 -5.56 12.60 -2.13
N LEU A 88 -6.43 11.93 -1.40
CA LEU A 88 -7.65 12.54 -0.88
C LEU A 88 -7.33 13.63 0.15
N THR A 89 -6.40 13.36 1.07
CA THR A 89 -5.96 14.31 2.08
C THR A 89 -5.32 15.56 1.45
N GLU A 90 -4.51 15.41 0.41
CA GLU A 90 -3.94 16.55 -0.31
C GLU A 90 -5.03 17.39 -1.00
N ALA A 91 -5.98 16.74 -1.67
CA ALA A 91 -7.08 17.44 -2.33
C ALA A 91 -7.94 18.24 -1.33
N ASP A 92 -8.22 17.66 -0.17
CA ASP A 92 -8.97 18.32 0.90
C ASP A 92 -8.20 19.51 1.51
N ALA A 93 -6.89 19.34 1.75
CA ALA A 93 -6.04 20.42 2.24
C ALA A 93 -5.98 21.59 1.24
N VAL A 94 -5.84 21.31 -0.06
CA VAL A 94 -5.86 22.33 -1.12
C VAL A 94 -7.22 23.03 -1.19
N ALA A 95 -8.32 22.28 -1.11
CA ALA A 95 -9.66 22.85 -1.09
C ALA A 95 -9.85 23.78 0.13
N THR A 96 -9.39 23.37 1.30
CA THR A 96 -9.44 24.16 2.54
C THR A 96 -8.62 25.45 2.43
N VAL A 97 -7.39 25.38 1.91
CA VAL A 97 -6.54 26.56 1.69
C VAL A 97 -7.15 27.52 0.69
N ASN A 98 -7.69 27.00 -0.43
CA ASN A 98 -8.36 27.83 -1.43
C ASN A 98 -9.64 28.49 -0.89
N ALA A 99 -10.39 27.78 -0.03
CA ALA A 99 -11.57 28.31 0.63
C ALA A 99 -11.24 29.41 1.65
N ALA A 100 -10.04 29.40 2.24
CA ALA A 100 -9.59 30.44 3.17
C ALA A 100 -9.27 31.78 2.48
N GLY A 101 -8.95 31.77 1.18
CA GLY A 101 -8.72 32.96 0.33
C GLY A 101 -7.53 33.86 0.73
N PRO A 102 -7.02 34.72 -0.18
CA PRO A 102 -6.06 35.77 0.17
C PRO A 102 -6.82 36.95 0.82
N GLY A 103 -7.15 36.84 2.10
CA GLY A 103 -7.96 37.87 2.75
C GLY A 103 -8.17 37.68 4.24
N ILE A 104 -7.10 37.72 5.02
CA ILE A 104 -7.23 38.14 6.43
C ILE A 104 -6.88 39.62 6.46
N PRO A 105 -7.82 40.55 6.76
CA PRO A 105 -7.47 41.91 7.12
C PRO A 105 -6.56 41.82 8.34
N GLY A 106 -5.36 42.40 8.24
CA GLY A 106 -4.46 42.50 9.39
C GLY A 106 -5.21 43.03 10.61
N PRO A 107 -4.89 42.55 11.82
CA PRO A 107 -5.51 43.06 13.04
C PRO A 107 -5.34 44.59 13.04
N GLY A 108 -6.47 45.28 13.12
CA GLY A 108 -6.58 46.71 12.89
C GLY A 108 -5.46 47.48 13.59
N ALA A 109 -4.89 48.44 12.85
CA ALA A 109 -4.20 49.55 13.46
C ALA A 109 -5.05 50.07 14.63
N PRO A 110 -4.50 50.21 15.85
CA PRO A 110 -5.23 50.85 16.93
C PRO A 110 -5.58 52.26 16.46
N GLY A 111 -6.85 52.50 16.24
CA GLY A 111 -7.38 53.84 16.06
C GLY A 111 -6.99 54.65 17.28
N THR A 112 -6.09 55.60 17.10
CA THR A 112 -5.85 56.68 18.04
C THR A 112 -7.18 57.39 18.26
N PRO A 113 -7.74 57.41 19.47
CA PRO A 113 -8.92 58.20 19.74
C PRO A 113 -8.52 59.67 19.66
N GLY A 114 -9.05 60.38 18.67
CA GLY A 114 -9.02 61.83 18.66
C GLY A 114 -9.76 62.35 19.89
N SER A 115 -9.09 63.16 20.68
CA SER A 115 -9.72 64.17 21.53
C SER A 115 -8.72 65.31 21.74
N ALA A 116 -8.64 66.16 20.72
CA ALA A 116 -8.28 67.55 20.90
C ALA A 116 -9.49 68.25 21.56
N ARG A 117 -9.31 68.78 22.78
CA ARG A 117 -10.09 69.91 23.25
C ARG A 117 -9.25 70.80 24.16
N GLN A 118 -9.12 72.05 23.71
CA GLN A 118 -8.64 73.25 24.40
C GLN A 118 -9.04 73.30 25.88
N VAL A 119 -8.17 73.79 26.79
CA VAL A 119 -7.85 75.21 27.09
C VAL A 119 -6.43 75.30 27.61
#